data_AF-A0A8D9RWK9-F1
#
_entry.id   AF-A0A8D9RWK9-F1
#
_cell.length_a   1.000
_cell.length_b   1.000
_cell.length_c   1.000
_cell.angle_alpha   90.00
_cell.angle_beta   90.00
_cell.angle_gamma   90.00
#
_symmetry.space_group_name_H-M   'P 1'
#
loop_
_entity.id
_entity.type
_entity.pdbx_description
1 polymer ?
#
loop_
_entity_poly.entity_id
_entity_poly.type
_entity_poly.pdbx_seq_one_letter_code
_entity_poly.pdbx_strand_id
1 'polypeptide(L)'
;MFEEIHRKMRGWLQYYSIGKLTNFIQRLDKWLRVRIRQYIWKQWKKFKTKVTNLQKLGLSQRDAYVFASTRKGYWRTAHSKTLSYSLTNRKLEQL
;
A
#
# COMPACT_ATOMS: atom_id res chain seq x y z
N MET A 1 6.90 0.56 13.61
CA MET A 1 6.04 1.55 12.93
C MET A 1 4.65 0.97 12.64
N PHE A 2 4.54 -0.13 11.88
CA PHE A 2 3.23 -0.75 11.59
C PHE A 2 2.49 -1.24 12.85
N GLU A 3 3.22 -1.82 13.82
CA GLU A 3 2.66 -2.16 15.14
C GLU A 3 2.01 -0.99 15.89
N GLU A 4 2.62 0.20 15.81
CA GLU A 4 2.05 1.39 16.45
C GLU A 4 0.76 1.85 15.76
N ILE A 5 0.71 1.71 14.43
CA ILE A 5 -0.50 1.97 13.63
C ILE A 5 -1.58 0.97 14.01
N HIS A 6 -1.26 -0.33 14.11
CA HIS A 6 -2.21 -1.36 14.51
C HIS A 6 -2.79 -1.09 15.91
N ARG A 7 -1.94 -0.74 16.89
CA ARG A 7 -2.38 -0.42 18.24
C ARG A 7 -3.30 0.80 18.27
N LYS A 8 -2.92 1.88 17.59
CA LYS A 8 -3.74 3.11 17.51
C LYS A 8 -5.07 2.85 16.80
N MET A 9 -5.07 2.09 15.70
CA MET A 9 -6.29 1.74 14.99
C MET A 9 -7.25 0.89 15.83
N ARG A 10 -6.74 -0.09 16.59
CA ARG A 10 -7.60 -0.90 17.48
C ARG A 10 -8.31 -0.05 18.52
N GLY A 11 -7.59 0.85 19.19
CA GLY A 11 -8.20 1.77 20.17
C GLY A 11 -9.23 2.70 19.54
N TRP A 12 -8.93 3.23 18.35
CA TRP A 12 -9.84 4.10 17.61
C TRP A 12 -11.11 3.35 17.17
N LEU A 13 -10.97 2.13 16.63
CA LEU A 13 -12.10 1.29 16.25
C LEU A 13 -12.96 0.93 17.46
N GLN A 14 -12.36 0.59 18.61
CA GLN A 14 -13.11 0.31 19.84
C GLN A 14 -14.01 1.49 20.22
N TYR A 15 -13.49 2.71 20.17
CA TYR A 15 -14.21 3.93 20.55
C TYR A 15 -15.32 4.29 19.55
N TYR A 16 -15.05 4.22 18.24
CA TYR A 16 -15.98 4.64 17.19
C TYR A 16 -16.90 3.52 16.66
N SER A 17 -16.69 2.26 17.07
CA SER A 17 -17.50 1.10 16.61
C SER A 17 -18.98 1.18 17.01
N ILE A 18 -19.30 1.90 18.09
CA ILE A 18 -20.66 2.03 18.64
C ILE A 18 -21.59 2.82 17.69
N GLY A 19 -21.04 3.70 16.85
CA GLY A 19 -21.82 4.64 16.06
C GLY A 19 -22.02 4.26 14.59
N LYS A 20 -22.52 3.07 14.22
CA LYS A 20 -22.90 2.69 12.82
C LYS A 20 -21.94 3.18 11.70
N LEU A 21 -20.63 3.25 11.97
CA LEU A 21 -19.62 3.85 11.08
C LEU A 21 -18.99 2.83 10.13
N THR A 22 -19.60 1.67 9.93
CA THR A 22 -19.06 0.57 9.10
C THR A 22 -18.65 1.04 7.70
N ASN A 23 -19.48 1.84 7.03
CA ASN A 23 -19.16 2.38 5.71
C ASN A 23 -17.98 3.36 5.74
N PHE A 24 -17.88 4.19 6.78
CA PHE A 24 -16.76 5.13 6.96
C PHE A 24 -15.46 4.37 7.25
N ILE A 25 -15.51 3.38 8.13
CA ILE A 25 -14.37 2.53 8.49
C ILE A 25 -13.83 1.79 7.26
N GLN A 26 -14.71 1.22 6.42
CA GLN A 26 -14.29 0.58 5.18
C GLN A 26 -13.62 1.56 4.19
N ARG A 27 -14.12 2.79 4.08
CA ARG A 27 -13.48 3.83 3.26
C ARG A 27 -12.12 4.22 3.80
N LEU A 28 -12.01 4.34 5.12
CA LEU A 28 -10.77 4.69 5.81
C LEU A 28 -9.72 3.58 5.67
N ASP A 29 -10.12 2.31 5.81
CA ASP A 29 -9.26 1.15 5.59
C ASP A 29 -8.71 1.12 4.14
N LYS A 30 -9.59 1.33 3.15
CA LYS A 30 -9.17 1.44 1.74
C LYS A 30 -8.14 2.57 1.54
N TRP A 31 -8.40 3.74 2.12
CA TRP A 31 -7.49 4.88 2.05
C TRP A 31 -6.14 4.58 2.71
N LEU A 32 -6.15 3.94 3.90
CA LEU A 32 -4.95 3.59 4.64
C LEU A 32 -4.09 2.59 3.86
N ARG A 33 -4.68 1.56 3.26
CA ARG A 33 -3.94 0.59 2.43
C ARG A 33 -3.23 1.26 1.26
N VAL A 34 -3.85 2.24 0.62
CA VAL A 34 -3.19 3.04 -0.43
C VAL A 34 -2.04 3.86 0.15
N ARG A 35 -2.21 4.44 1.35
CA ARG A 35 -1.15 5.19 2.02
C ARG A 35 0.07 4.32 2.36
N ILE A 36 -0.17 3.10 2.82
CA ILE A 36 0.88 2.11 3.09
C ILE A 36 1.61 1.75 1.79
N ARG A 37 0.88 1.47 0.69
CA ARG A 37 1.46 1.25 -0.64
C ARG A 37 2.34 2.41 -1.09
N GLN A 38 1.88 3.64 -0.89
CA GLN A 38 2.67 4.84 -1.20
C GLN A 38 3.95 4.90 -0.38
N TYR A 39 3.89 4.57 0.91
CA TYR A 39 5.04 4.54 1.79
C TYR A 39 6.08 3.51 1.33
N ILE A 40 5.65 2.28 1.03
CA ILE A 40 6.50 1.22 0.48
C ILE A 40 7.18 1.69 -0.82
N TRP A 41 6.40 2.28 -1.73
CA TRP A 41 6.93 2.79 -2.99
C TRP A 41 7.95 3.93 -2.79
N LYS A 42 7.74 4.78 -1.78
CA LYS A 42 8.67 5.86 -1.39
C LYS A 42 9.95 5.30 -0.77
N GLN A 43 9.87 4.19 -0.02
CA GLN A 43 11.06 3.51 0.50
C GLN A 43 11.96 2.96 -0.61
N TRP A 44 11.38 2.53 -1.74
CA TRP A 44 12.14 2.09 -2.90
C TRP A 44 12.68 3.29 -3.70
N LYS A 45 13.65 4.01 -3.14
CA LYS A 45 14.18 5.25 -3.74
C LYS A 45 14.92 5.00 -5.06
N LYS A 46 15.73 3.94 -5.14
CA LYS A 46 16.57 3.64 -6.31
C LYS A 46 15.81 2.83 -7.36
N PHE A 47 16.04 3.14 -8.64
CA PHE A 47 15.42 2.43 -9.76
C PHE A 47 15.67 0.91 -9.71
N LYS A 48 16.93 0.49 -9.51
CA LYS A 48 17.30 -0.93 -9.38
C LYS A 48 16.48 -1.63 -8.28
N THR A 49 16.35 -0.99 -7.11
CA THR A 49 15.57 -1.52 -5.98
C THR A 49 14.09 -1.69 -6.32
N LYS A 50 13.49 -0.72 -7.03
CA LYS A 50 12.10 -0.83 -7.50
C LYS A 50 11.92 -2.04 -8.41
N VAL A 51 12.79 -2.22 -9.41
CA VAL A 51 12.71 -3.35 -10.35
C VAL A 51 12.85 -4.68 -9.61
N THR A 52 13.87 -4.84 -8.78
CA THR A 52 14.10 -6.08 -8.02
C THR A 52 12.93 -6.40 -7.09
N ASN A 53 12.37 -5.43 -6.38
CA ASN A 53 11.25 -5.67 -5.48
C ASN A 53 9.96 -5.97 -6.24
N LEU A 54 9.71 -5.32 -7.39
CA LEU A 54 8.56 -5.64 -8.23
C LEU A 54 8.65 -7.06 -8.82
N GLN A 55 9.84 -7.50 -9.24
CA GLN A 55 10.07 -8.87 -9.69
C GLN A 55 9.83 -9.88 -8.55
N LYS A 56 10.34 -9.62 -7.34
CA LYS A 56 10.06 -10.44 -6.14
C LYS A 56 8.56 -10.53 -5.83
N LEU A 57 7.79 -9.51 -6.20
CA LEU A 57 6.33 -9.50 -6.03
C LEU A 57 5.57 -10.21 -7.17
N GLY A 58 6.26 -10.72 -8.18
CA GLY A 58 5.70 -11.54 -9.26
C GLY A 58 5.47 -10.80 -10.59
N LEU A 59 6.01 -9.59 -10.77
CA LEU A 59 5.96 -8.92 -12.07
C LEU A 59 6.99 -9.51 -13.03
N SER A 60 6.63 -9.55 -14.33
CA SER A 60 7.59 -9.81 -15.40
C SER A 60 8.70 -8.74 -15.37
N GLN A 61 9.90 -9.10 -15.81
CA GLN A 61 11.04 -8.17 -15.85
C GLN A 61 10.73 -6.93 -16.69
N ARG A 62 10.06 -7.10 -17.83
CA ARG A 62 9.68 -6.01 -18.73
C ARG A 62 8.72 -5.05 -18.05
N ASP A 63 7.65 -5.56 -17.44
CA ASP A 63 6.64 -4.73 -16.78
C ASP A 63 7.21 -4.03 -15.54
N ALA A 64 8.04 -4.73 -14.78
CA ALA A 64 8.73 -4.15 -13.63
C ALA A 64 9.62 -2.98 -14.05
N TYR A 65 10.35 -3.09 -15.17
CA TYR A 65 11.20 -2.02 -15.69
C TYR A 65 10.38 -0.80 -16.14
N VAL A 66 9.33 -1.02 -16.95
CA VAL A 66 8.43 0.03 -17.45
C VAL A 66 7.73 0.74 -16.28
N PHE A 67 7.29 0.00 -15.28
CA PHE A 67 6.60 0.58 -14.14
C PHE A 67 7.57 1.31 -13.18
N ALA A 68 8.78 0.79 -12.98
CA ALA A 68 9.80 1.42 -12.15
C ALA A 68 10.28 2.77 -12.72
N SER A 69 10.24 2.95 -14.05
CA SER A 69 10.64 4.18 -14.74
C SER A 69 9.53 5.25 -14.78
N THR A 70 8.39 4.99 -14.16
CA THR A 70 7.26 5.93 -14.17
C THR A 70 7.65 7.29 -13.57
N ARG A 71 7.26 8.37 -14.27
CA ARG A 71 7.40 9.76 -13.81
C ARG A 71 6.21 10.24 -12.99
N LYS A 72 5.22 9.36 -12.76
CA LYS A 72 4.02 9.68 -11.98
C LYS A 72 4.38 9.87 -10.50
N GLY A 73 3.72 10.85 -9.87
CA GLY A 73 3.88 11.12 -8.44
C GLY A 73 3.47 9.93 -7.56
N TYR A 74 4.01 9.87 -6.34
CA TYR A 74 3.85 8.72 -5.45
C TYR A 74 2.39 8.32 -5.19
N TRP A 75 1.51 9.30 -5.00
CA TRP A 75 0.08 9.05 -4.75
C TRP A 75 -0.60 8.41 -5.97
N ARG A 76 -0.34 8.93 -7.18
CA ARG A 76 -0.87 8.37 -8.42
C ARG A 76 -0.41 6.93 -8.64
N THR A 77 0.85 6.63 -8.30
CA THR A 77 1.44 5.30 -8.44
C THR A 77 0.86 4.30 -7.43
N ALA A 78 0.58 4.74 -6.20
CA ALA A 78 -0.06 3.91 -5.18
C ALA A 78 -1.48 3.44 -5.57
N HIS A 79 -2.22 4.27 -6.33
CA HIS A 79 -3.53 3.93 -6.89
C HIS A 79 -3.48 3.14 -8.21
N SER A 80 -2.29 2.85 -8.74
CA SER A 80 -2.20 2.10 -10.00
C SER A 80 -2.64 0.64 -9.81
N LYS A 81 -3.24 0.07 -10.87
CA LYS A 81 -3.61 -1.36 -10.89
C LYS A 81 -2.39 -2.25 -10.68
N THR A 82 -1.26 -1.90 -11.28
CA THR A 82 0.02 -2.62 -11.15
C THR A 82 0.47 -2.75 -9.71
N LEU A 83 0.44 -1.64 -8.94
CA LEU A 83 0.86 -1.67 -7.54
C LEU A 83 -0.17 -2.36 -6.64
N SER A 84 -1.46 -2.23 -6.94
CA SER A 84 -2.53 -2.91 -6.21
C SER A 84 -2.51 -4.43 -6.43
N TYR A 85 -2.13 -4.86 -7.63
CA TYR A 85 -1.94 -6.27 -7.99
C TYR A 85 -0.69 -6.87 -7.35
N SER A 86 0.44 -6.14 -7.33
CA SER A 86 1.70 -6.63 -6.77
C SER A 86 1.71 -6.64 -5.23
N LEU A 87 1.23 -5.55 -4.63
CA LEU A 87 1.02 -5.36 -3.18
C LEU A 87 -0.46 -5.58 -2.86
N THR A 88 -0.85 -6.86 -2.91
CA THR A 88 -2.19 -7.31 -2.56
C THR A 88 -2.54 -6.97 -1.11
N ASN A 89 -3.83 -6.81 -0.83
CA ASN A 89 -4.34 -6.56 0.51
C ASN A 89 -3.84 -7.59 1.53
N ARG A 90 -3.79 -8.87 1.14
CA ARG A 90 -3.29 -9.97 1.97
C ARG A 90 -1.81 -9.80 2.33
N LYS A 91 -0.96 -9.39 1.38
CA LYS A 91 0.46 -9.12 1.67
C LYS A 91 0.63 -7.93 2.62
N LEU A 92 -0.23 -6.91 2.51
CA LEU A 92 -0.18 -5.75 3.40
C LEU A 92 -0.61 -6.09 4.84
N GLU A 93 -1.49 -7.07 5.03
CA GLU A 93 -1.92 -7.53 6.35
C GLU A 93 -0.86 -8.41 7.05
N GLN A 94 0.09 -8.95 6.28
CA GLN A 94 1.21 -9.76 6.79
C GLN A 94 2.48 -8.95 7.10
N LEU A 95 2.47 -7.64 6.82
CA LEU A 95 3.57 -6.70 7.08
C LEU A 95 3.45 -6.06 8.47
#